data_AF-A0A2I0CVQ8-F1
#
_entry.id   AF-A0A2I0CVQ8-F1
#
_cell.length_a   1.000
_cell.length_b   1.000
_cell.length_c   1.000
_cell.angle_alpha   90.00
_cell.angle_beta   90.00
_cell.angle_gamma   90.00
#
_symmetry.space_group_name_H-M   'P 1'
#
loop_
_entity.id
_entity.type
_entity.pdbx_description
1 polymer ?
#
loop_
_entity_poly.entity_id
_entity_poly.type
_entity_poly.pdbx_seq_one_letter_code
_entity_poly.pdbx_strand_id
1 'polypeptide(L)'
;MRGISAPYIYVCTRMRVRKAKLLPREEYMRMLNMSISEITRIIGETEYKQEIDELGTTFRGIDLIEVALSWNLAKEYQKIQKITPGNLKQFTQSYLRRWDIQNILTILRGKMHGERAGKIKEILVPAGSLD
;
A
#
# COMPACT_ATOMS: atom_id res chain seq x y z
N MET A 1 22.14 -28.32 10.91
CA MET A 1 21.11 -27.41 10.36
C MET A 1 21.09 -26.15 11.22
N ARG A 2 21.46 -24.97 10.68
CA ARG A 2 21.26 -23.71 11.41
C ARG A 2 19.75 -23.46 11.49
N GLY A 3 19.18 -23.54 12.69
CA GLY A 3 17.76 -23.27 12.92
C GLY A 3 17.37 -21.87 12.43
N ILE A 4 16.13 -21.72 11.97
CA ILE A 4 15.57 -20.42 11.62
C ILE A 4 15.68 -19.52 12.86
N SER A 5 16.43 -18.42 12.76
CA SER A 5 16.67 -17.53 13.88
C SER A 5 15.36 -16.83 14.31
N ALA A 6 15.20 -16.55 15.61
CA ALA A 6 13.97 -15.98 16.19
C ALA A 6 13.44 -14.73 15.47
N PRO A 7 14.29 -13.78 14.98
CA PRO A 7 13.83 -12.63 14.20
C PRO A 7 13.10 -13.01 12.90
N TYR A 8 13.50 -14.10 12.23
CA TYR A 8 12.83 -14.57 11.02
C TYR A 8 11.48 -15.20 11.33
N ILE A 9 11.37 -15.97 12.41
CA ILE A 9 10.09 -16.53 12.89
C ILE A 9 9.13 -15.39 13.21
N TYR A 10 9.60 -14.35 13.92
CA TYR A 10 8.80 -13.18 14.24
C TYR A 10 8.23 -12.51 12.98
N VAL A 11 9.05 -12.22 11.97
CA VAL A 11 8.60 -11.59 10.72
C VAL A 11 7.58 -12.48 10.00
N CYS A 12 7.85 -13.77 9.86
CA CYS A 12 6.94 -14.72 9.22
C CYS A 12 5.56 -14.75 9.92
N THR A 13 5.53 -14.77 11.25
CA THR A 13 4.28 -14.72 12.02
C THR A 13 3.54 -13.41 11.78
N ARG A 14 4.24 -12.26 11.81
CA ARG A 14 3.63 -10.95 11.51
C ARG A 14 3.14 -10.85 10.06
N MET A 15 3.74 -11.58 9.12
CA MET A 15 3.27 -11.65 7.73
C MET A 15 2.01 -12.50 7.61
N ARG A 16 1.92 -13.63 8.33
CA ARG A 16 0.69 -14.45 8.38
C ARG A 16 -0.49 -13.67 8.95
N VAL A 17 -0.26 -12.90 10.02
CA VAL A 17 -1.29 -12.03 10.62
C VAL A 17 -1.79 -11.00 9.59
N ARG A 18 -0.89 -10.34 8.86
CA ARG A 18 -1.28 -9.40 7.79
C ARG A 18 -2.09 -10.09 6.69
N LYS A 19 -1.65 -11.27 6.24
CA LYS A 19 -2.35 -12.04 5.22
C LYS A 19 -3.78 -12.39 5.66
N ALA A 20 -3.99 -12.73 6.93
CA ALA A 20 -5.31 -13.05 7.47
C ALA A 20 -6.26 -11.83 7.54
N LYS A 21 -5.73 -10.61 7.50
CA LYS A 21 -6.52 -9.37 7.46
C LYS A 21 -6.94 -8.93 6.05
N LEU A 22 -6.46 -9.60 5.01
CA LEU A 22 -6.87 -9.30 3.64
C LEU A 22 -8.36 -9.59 3.46
N LEU A 23 -9.00 -8.86 2.55
CA LEU A 23 -10.41 -9.06 2.23
C LEU A 23 -10.65 -10.52 1.83
N PRO A 24 -11.60 -11.21 2.49
CA PRO A 24 -11.95 -12.57 2.11
C PRO A 24 -12.62 -12.57 0.74
N ARG A 25 -12.56 -13.73 0.07
CA ARG A 25 -13.06 -13.87 -1.29
C ARG A 25 -14.54 -13.51 -1.40
N GLU A 26 -15.32 -13.93 -0.42
CA GLU A 26 -16.77 -13.70 -0.37
C GLU A 26 -17.08 -12.20 -0.32
N GLU A 27 -16.32 -11.43 0.48
CA GLU A 27 -16.47 -9.98 0.54
C GLU A 27 -16.13 -9.32 -0.79
N TYR A 28 -15.04 -9.74 -1.42
CA TYR A 28 -14.66 -9.23 -2.73
C TYR A 28 -15.75 -9.49 -3.78
N MET A 29 -16.35 -10.68 -3.79
CA MET A 29 -17.45 -11.00 -4.71
C MET A 29 -18.70 -10.15 -4.44
N ARG A 30 -18.97 -9.80 -3.18
CA ARG A 30 -20.04 -8.85 -2.84
C ARG A 30 -19.76 -7.46 -3.39
N MET A 31 -18.53 -6.97 -3.22
CA MET A 31 -18.10 -5.63 -3.68
C MET A 31 -18.26 -5.43 -5.19
N LEU A 32 -18.16 -6.50 -6.01
CA LEU A 32 -18.35 -6.40 -7.46
C LEU A 32 -19.74 -5.89 -7.88
N ASN A 33 -20.74 -6.02 -7.00
CA ASN A 33 -22.11 -5.57 -7.26
C ASN A 33 -22.47 -4.28 -6.49
N MET A 34 -21.50 -3.62 -5.88
CA MET A 34 -21.70 -2.42 -5.05
C MET A 34 -21.30 -1.14 -5.79
N SER A 35 -21.87 -0.03 -5.36
CA SER A 35 -21.42 1.31 -5.75
C SER A 35 -20.10 1.67 -5.07
N ILE A 36 -19.37 2.64 -5.64
CA ILE A 36 -18.12 3.17 -5.07
C ILE A 36 -18.33 3.68 -3.64
N SER A 37 -19.46 4.32 -3.35
CA SER A 37 -19.77 4.85 -2.01
C SER A 37 -19.93 3.72 -0.98
N GLU A 38 -20.57 2.62 -1.37
CA GLU A 38 -20.72 1.44 -0.50
C GLU A 38 -19.38 0.76 -0.26
N ILE A 39 -18.56 0.59 -1.32
CA ILE A 39 -17.21 0.05 -1.19
C ILE A 39 -16.36 0.92 -0.27
N THR A 40 -16.41 2.24 -0.44
CA THR A 40 -15.68 3.21 0.42
C THR A 40 -16.07 3.03 1.88
N ARG A 41 -17.37 2.88 2.17
CA ARG A 41 -17.86 2.67 3.53
C ARG A 41 -17.32 1.38 4.13
N ILE A 42 -17.40 0.26 3.41
CA ILE A 42 -16.90 -1.03 3.90
C ILE A 42 -15.40 -0.97 4.13
N ILE A 43 -14.63 -0.43 3.18
CA ILE A 43 -13.19 -0.25 3.31
C ILE A 43 -12.84 0.63 4.53
N GLY A 44 -13.62 1.69 4.77
CA GLY A 44 -13.50 2.57 5.95
C GLY A 44 -13.81 1.88 7.29
N GLU A 45 -14.36 0.68 7.29
CA GLU A 45 -14.58 -0.13 8.51
C GLU A 45 -13.46 -1.16 8.75
N THR A 46 -12.44 -1.20 7.89
CA THR A 46 -11.31 -2.15 7.97
C THR A 46 -9.99 -1.48 8.40
N GLU A 47 -8.84 -2.14 8.19
CA GLU A 47 -7.50 -1.60 8.45
C GLU A 47 -7.14 -0.36 7.63
N TYR A 48 -7.95 -0.02 6.63
CA TYR A 48 -7.79 1.18 5.79
C TYR A 48 -8.50 2.42 6.35
N LYS A 49 -9.23 2.29 7.48
CA LYS A 49 -10.01 3.36 8.08
C LYS A 49 -9.22 4.66 8.26
N GLN A 50 -8.00 4.55 8.80
CA GLN A 50 -7.17 5.71 9.09
C GLN A 50 -6.94 6.55 7.82
N GLU A 51 -6.53 5.90 6.72
CA GLU A 51 -6.29 6.61 5.47
C GLU A 51 -7.57 7.16 4.84
N ILE A 52 -8.70 6.44 4.93
CA ILE A 52 -10.00 6.92 4.43
C ILE A 52 -10.44 8.18 5.20
N ASP A 53 -10.35 8.17 6.53
CA ASP A 53 -10.73 9.30 7.38
C ASP A 53 -9.82 10.51 7.14
N GLU A 54 -8.50 10.30 7.05
CA GLU A 54 -7.51 11.37 6.82
C GLU A 54 -7.68 12.02 5.43
N LEU A 55 -7.80 11.19 4.39
CA LEU A 55 -7.80 11.65 2.99
C LEU A 55 -9.18 12.04 2.47
N GLY A 56 -10.26 11.63 3.14
CA GLY A 56 -11.65 11.94 2.75
C GLY A 56 -12.02 13.42 2.80
N THR A 57 -11.19 14.25 3.44
CA THR A 57 -11.30 15.71 3.41
C THR A 57 -10.92 16.31 2.05
N THR A 58 -10.05 15.62 1.31
CA THR A 58 -9.40 16.12 0.09
C THR A 58 -9.86 15.36 -1.15
N PHE A 59 -10.00 14.05 -1.06
CA PHE A 59 -10.36 13.17 -2.18
C PHE A 59 -11.80 12.65 -2.03
N ARG A 60 -12.42 12.29 -3.16
CA ARG A 60 -13.79 11.75 -3.19
C ARG A 60 -13.92 10.62 -4.21
N GLY A 61 -14.98 9.82 -4.06
CA GLY A 61 -15.29 8.75 -5.01
C GLY A 61 -14.14 7.75 -5.15
N ILE A 62 -13.81 7.41 -6.40
CA ILE A 62 -12.78 6.42 -6.70
C ILE A 62 -11.38 6.89 -6.30
N ASP A 63 -11.09 8.19 -6.45
CA ASP A 63 -9.78 8.77 -6.13
C ASP A 63 -9.46 8.60 -4.65
N LEU A 64 -10.45 8.74 -3.77
CA LEU A 64 -10.27 8.52 -2.33
C LEU A 64 -9.84 7.09 -2.03
N ILE A 65 -10.52 6.11 -2.62
CA ILE A 65 -10.19 4.69 -2.43
C ILE A 65 -8.76 4.43 -2.93
N GLU A 66 -8.44 4.88 -4.14
CA GLU A 66 -7.16 4.60 -4.77
C GLU A 66 -5.98 5.19 -3.98
N VAL A 67 -6.09 6.45 -3.58
CA VAL A 67 -5.05 7.14 -2.80
C VAL A 67 -4.96 6.55 -1.39
N ALA A 68 -6.07 6.26 -0.71
CA ALA A 68 -6.07 5.68 0.62
C ALA A 68 -5.42 4.28 0.65
N LEU A 69 -5.78 3.40 -0.28
CA LEU A 69 -5.20 2.07 -0.38
C LEU A 69 -3.71 2.13 -0.73
N SER A 70 -3.31 3.05 -1.61
CA SER A 70 -1.90 3.25 -1.99
C SER A 70 -1.05 3.73 -0.81
N TRP A 71 -1.55 4.68 -0.03
CA TRP A 71 -0.87 5.18 1.17
C TRP A 71 -0.78 4.11 2.26
N ASN A 72 -1.86 3.36 2.50
CA ASN A 72 -1.84 2.27 3.47
C ASN A 72 -0.80 1.21 3.08
N LEU A 73 -0.77 0.83 1.79
CA LEU A 73 0.19 -0.13 1.25
C LEU A 73 1.64 0.35 1.45
N ALA A 74 1.92 1.62 1.16
CA ALA A 74 3.24 2.20 1.38
C ALA A 74 3.65 2.18 2.86
N LYS A 75 2.75 2.60 3.76
CA LYS A 75 2.98 2.55 5.22
C LYS A 75 3.24 1.11 5.69
N GLU A 76 2.49 0.14 5.18
CA GLU A 76 2.72 -1.28 5.53
C GLU A 76 4.07 -1.79 5.03
N TYR A 77 4.48 -1.45 3.82
CA TYR A 77 5.82 -1.80 3.35
C TYR A 77 6.92 -1.20 4.23
N GLN A 78 6.81 0.07 4.60
CA GLN A 78 7.77 0.70 5.52
C GLN A 78 7.81 -0.01 6.88
N LYS A 79 6.66 -0.39 7.45
CA LYS A 79 6.58 -1.16 8.70
C LYS A 79 7.25 -2.53 8.57
N ILE A 80 7.07 -3.21 7.43
CA ILE A 80 7.71 -4.50 7.15
C ILE A 80 9.23 -4.35 7.10
N GLN A 81 9.72 -3.34 6.38
CA GLN A 81 11.16 -3.10 6.24
C GLN A 81 11.87 -2.78 7.57
N LYS A 82 11.16 -2.21 8.54
CA LYS A 82 11.67 -1.95 9.89
C LYS A 82 11.91 -3.23 10.69
N ILE A 83 11.09 -4.27 10.48
CA ILE A 83 11.17 -5.52 11.26
C ILE A 83 11.94 -6.63 10.56
N THR A 84 12.11 -6.56 9.24
CA THR A 84 12.76 -7.60 8.46
C THR A 84 14.29 -7.63 8.69
N PRO A 85 14.89 -8.77 9.09
CA PRO A 85 16.32 -8.89 9.39
C PRO A 85 17.17 -9.32 8.18
N GLY A 86 18.45 -8.93 8.22
CA GLY A 86 19.52 -9.49 7.39
C GLY A 86 19.22 -9.51 5.88
N ASN A 87 19.57 -10.62 5.22
CA ASN A 87 19.41 -10.79 3.77
C ASN A 87 17.95 -10.67 3.30
N LEU A 88 16.98 -10.99 4.16
CA LEU A 88 15.56 -10.84 3.80
C LEU A 88 15.21 -9.37 3.58
N LYS A 89 15.83 -8.44 4.33
CA LYS A 89 15.64 -7.00 4.16
C LYS A 89 16.14 -6.51 2.81
N GLN A 90 17.32 -6.98 2.40
CA GLN A 90 17.90 -6.63 1.09
C GLN A 90 17.04 -7.17 -0.05
N PHE A 91 16.52 -8.39 0.09
CA PHE A 91 15.61 -8.98 -0.87
C PHE A 91 14.31 -8.18 -0.99
N THR A 92 13.66 -7.84 0.13
CA THR A 92 12.43 -7.06 0.13
C THR A 92 12.67 -5.63 -0.37
N GLN A 93 13.78 -4.99 -0.02
CA GLN A 93 14.17 -3.69 -0.60
C GLN A 93 14.30 -3.77 -2.13
N SER A 94 14.97 -4.81 -2.64
CA SER A 94 15.14 -4.99 -4.09
C SER A 94 13.80 -5.18 -4.80
N TYR A 95 12.88 -5.92 -4.19
CA TYR A 95 11.52 -6.07 -4.70
C TYR A 95 10.75 -4.75 -4.73
N LEU A 96 10.88 -3.93 -3.68
CA LEU A 96 10.17 -2.65 -3.58
C LEU A 96 10.71 -1.57 -4.54
N ARG A 97 11.92 -1.72 -5.10
CA ARG A 97 12.44 -0.82 -6.16
C ARG A 97 11.52 -0.72 -7.39
N ARG A 98 10.64 -1.69 -7.62
CA ARG A 98 9.61 -1.59 -8.66
C ARG A 98 8.72 -0.34 -8.49
N TRP A 99 8.47 0.06 -7.24
CA TRP A 99 7.68 1.25 -6.93
C TRP A 99 8.46 2.53 -7.25
N ASP A 100 9.77 2.55 -7.01
CA ASP A 100 10.65 3.66 -7.44
C ASP A 100 10.55 3.84 -8.96
N ILE A 101 10.65 2.75 -9.71
CA ILE A 101 10.54 2.77 -11.18
C ILE A 101 9.17 3.29 -11.62
N GLN A 102 8.09 2.76 -11.03
CA GLN A 102 6.74 3.21 -11.33
C GLN A 102 6.55 4.70 -11.03
N ASN A 103 7.02 5.17 -9.87
CA ASN A 103 6.93 6.57 -9.48
C ASN A 103 7.67 7.47 -10.47
N ILE A 104 8.89 7.10 -10.88
CA ILE A 104 9.66 7.85 -11.88
C ILE A 104 8.89 7.91 -13.22
N LEU A 105 8.34 6.79 -13.70
CA LEU A 105 7.55 6.76 -14.93
C LEU A 105 6.29 7.64 -14.81
N THR A 106 5.62 7.62 -13.67
CA THR A 106 4.46 8.47 -13.38
C THR A 106 4.85 9.95 -13.40
N ILE A 107 5.97 10.33 -12.78
CA ILE A 107 6.47 11.71 -12.79
C ILE A 107 6.79 12.17 -14.22
N LEU A 108 7.50 11.35 -14.99
CA LEU A 108 7.86 11.66 -16.37
C LEU A 108 6.62 11.86 -17.24
N ARG A 109 5.65 10.93 -17.17
CA ARG A 109 4.39 11.04 -17.90
C ARG A 109 3.59 12.26 -17.49
N GLY A 110 3.48 12.54 -16.20
CA GLY A 110 2.76 13.71 -15.70
C GLY A 110 3.36 15.01 -16.23
N LYS A 111 4.69 15.13 -16.19
CA LYS A 111 5.39 16.30 -16.75
C LYS A 111 5.19 16.43 -18.26
N MET A 112 5.24 15.33 -19.01
CA MET A 112 4.99 15.34 -20.46
C MET A 112 3.58 15.83 -20.83
N HIS A 113 2.58 15.53 -20.00
CA HIS A 113 1.19 15.99 -20.20
C HIS A 113 0.89 17.36 -19.58
N GLY A 114 1.90 18.04 -19.00
CA GLY A 114 1.71 19.35 -18.37
C GLY A 114 0.91 19.32 -17.07
N GLU A 115 0.84 18.16 -16.40
CA GLU A 115 0.12 18.02 -15.13
C GLU A 115 0.80 18.81 -14.01
N ARG A 116 -0.01 19.35 -13.09
CA ARG A 116 0.51 20.09 -11.92
C ARG A 116 1.28 19.14 -11.01
N ALA A 117 2.42 19.59 -10.50
CA ALA A 117 3.28 18.80 -9.62
C ALA A 117 2.54 18.25 -8.38
N GLY A 118 1.59 19.01 -7.83
CA GLY A 118 0.74 18.55 -6.72
C GLY A 118 -0.04 17.28 -7.09
N LYS A 119 -0.77 17.30 -8.20
CA LYS A 119 -1.57 16.17 -8.70
C LYS A 119 -0.71 14.95 -9.05
N ILE A 120 0.50 15.16 -9.58
CA ILE A 120 1.46 14.05 -9.81
C ILE A 120 1.87 13.42 -8.47
N LYS A 121 2.14 14.24 -7.45
CA LYS A 121 2.59 13.77 -6.13
C LYS A 121 1.52 12.94 -5.42
N GLU A 122 0.24 13.26 -5.62
CA GLU A 122 -0.89 12.56 -5.00
C GLU A 122 -1.00 11.09 -5.38
N ILE A 123 -0.51 10.72 -6.58
CA ILE A 123 -0.58 9.34 -7.12
C ILE A 123 0.74 8.58 -6.99
N LEU A 124 1.75 9.15 -6.34
CA LEU A 124 3.00 8.44 -6.06
C LEU A 124 2.84 7.51 -4.87
N VAL A 125 3.48 6.35 -4.92
CA VAL A 125 3.44 5.37 -3.84
C VAL A 125 4.79 5.38 -3.12
N PRO A 126 4.91 5.93 -1.88
CA PRO A 126 6.18 6.05 -1.16
C PRO A 126 6.60 4.72 -0.51
N ALA A 127 6.64 3.66 -1.32
CA ALA A 127 6.96 2.30 -0.92
C ALA A 127 8.39 1.89 -1.28
N GLY A 128 9.03 2.64 -2.18
CA GLY A 128 10.37 2.36 -2.65
C GLY A 128 11.46 2.92 -1.73
N SER A 129 12.65 3.09 -2.27
CA SER A 129 13.84 3.59 -1.56
C SER A 129 14.22 5.03 -1.93
N LEU A 130 13.61 5.58 -2.97
CA LEU A 130 13.80 6.95 -3.42
C LEU A 130 12.62 7.78 -2.91
N ASP A 131 12.86 8.57 -1.85
CA ASP A 131 11.91 9.55 -1.32
C ASP A 131 12.06 10.91 -2.02
#